data_AF-A0A1B6LZE1-F1
#
_entry.id   AF-A0A1B6LZE1-F1
#
_cell.length_a   1.000
_cell.length_b   1.000
_cell.length_c   1.000
_cell.angle_alpha   90.00
_cell.angle_beta   90.00
_cell.angle_gamma   90.00
#
_symmetry.space_group_name_H-M   'P 1'
#
loop_
_entity.id
_entity.type
_entity.pdbx_description
1 polymer ?
#
loop_
_entity_poly.entity_id
_entity_poly.type
_entity_poly.pdbx_seq_one_letter_code
_entity_poly.pdbx_strand_id
1 'polypeptide(L)'
;AYILVFDLSNVDTFQYIRMIREQMAESRDIRNVPLLVVGNKQDLLSSYPTDTNIQNLVKKHWKCGYVECSASYNWRVVALFKELMNTVDSMSTQGYKEVCSPMINNIHDALDRNKCAIL
;
A
#
# COMPACT_ATOMS: atom_id res chain seq x y z
N ALA A 1 -10.40 2.38 0.75
CA ALA A 1 -9.15 1.84 1.34
C ALA A 1 -9.52 1.02 2.57
N TYR A 2 -8.77 -0.03 2.87
CA TYR A 2 -9.01 -0.91 4.00
C TYR A 2 -7.76 -1.04 4.86
N ILE A 3 -7.96 -1.14 6.18
CA ILE A 3 -6.92 -1.48 7.15
C ILE A 3 -7.32 -2.81 7.78
N LEU A 4 -6.46 -3.82 7.66
CA LEU A 4 -6.64 -5.11 8.31
C LEU A 4 -5.76 -5.16 9.56
N VAL A 5 -6.39 -5.14 10.73
CA VAL A 5 -5.69 -5.10 12.01
C VAL A 5 -5.74 -6.48 12.66
N PHE A 6 -4.60 -6.97 13.12
CA PHE A 6 -4.49 -8.16 13.95
C PHE A 6 -3.73 -7.85 15.24
N ASP A 7 -3.84 -8.73 16.22
CA ASP A 7 -3.15 -8.65 17.50
C ASP A 7 -1.83 -9.41 17.42
N LEU A 8 -0.71 -8.71 17.67
CA LEU A 8 0.62 -9.28 17.64
C LEU A 8 0.84 -10.38 18.69
N SER A 9 0.09 -10.35 19.79
CA SER A 9 0.15 -11.38 20.84
C SER A 9 -0.70 -12.63 20.52
N ASN A 10 -1.52 -12.58 19.46
CA ASN A 10 -2.44 -13.67 19.11
C ASN A 10 -2.42 -13.97 17.60
N VAL A 11 -1.73 -15.05 17.23
CA VAL A 11 -1.56 -15.51 15.84
C VAL A 11 -2.88 -15.90 15.16
N ASP A 12 -3.91 -16.31 15.90
CA ASP A 12 -5.20 -16.68 15.30
C ASP A 12 -5.89 -15.46 14.67
N THR A 13 -5.68 -14.28 15.24
CA THR A 13 -6.18 -13.03 14.67
C THR A 13 -5.52 -12.70 13.33
N PHE A 14 -4.27 -13.13 13.12
CA PHE A 14 -3.61 -13.02 11.82
C PHE A 14 -4.25 -13.95 10.78
N GLN A 15 -4.56 -15.20 11.16
CA GLN A 15 -5.26 -16.12 10.25
C GLN A 15 -6.65 -15.60 9.88
N TYR A 16 -7.35 -14.96 10.82
CA TYR A 16 -8.64 -14.34 10.57
C TYR A 16 -8.56 -13.23 9.51
N ILE A 17 -7.63 -12.28 9.63
CA ILE A 17 -7.48 -11.23 8.62
C ILE A 17 -7.02 -11.76 7.27
N ARG A 18 -6.26 -12.86 7.25
CA ARG A 18 -5.88 -13.55 6.01
C ARG A 18 -7.11 -14.09 5.28
N MET A 19 -8.01 -14.76 5.99
CA MET A 19 -9.27 -15.24 5.43
C MET A 19 -10.13 -14.10 4.89
N ILE A 20 -10.24 -12.98 5.62
CA ILE A 20 -10.95 -11.79 5.16
C ILE A 20 -10.32 -11.26 3.87
N ARG A 21 -8.99 -11.17 3.80
CA ARG A 21 -8.26 -10.70 2.61
C ARG A 21 -8.51 -11.61 1.41
N GLU A 22 -8.55 -12.93 1.60
CA GLU A 22 -8.84 -13.89 0.54
C GLU A 22 -10.27 -13.70 0.00
N GLN A 23 -11.26 -13.55 0.87
CA GLN A 23 -12.65 -13.22 0.48
C GLN A 23 -12.74 -11.88 -0.26
N MET A 24 -12.00 -10.87 0.20
CA MET A 24 -11.95 -9.57 -0.49
C MET A 24 -11.33 -9.69 -1.89
N ALA A 25 -10.30 -10.52 -2.06
CA ALA A 25 -9.62 -10.70 -3.34
C ALA A 25 -10.48 -11.42 -4.41
N GLU A 26 -11.44 -12.24 -3.97
CA GLU A 26 -12.42 -12.87 -4.85
C GLU A 26 -13.43 -11.86 -5.44
N SER A 27 -13.66 -10.75 -4.73
CA SER A 27 -14.54 -9.67 -5.20
C SER A 27 -13.81 -8.74 -6.18
N ARG A 28 -14.37 -8.58 -7.39
CA ARG A 28 -13.79 -7.77 -8.47
C ARG A 28 -13.64 -6.30 -8.11
N ASP A 29 -14.51 -5.77 -7.24
CA ASP A 29 -14.54 -4.36 -6.84
C ASP A 29 -13.38 -3.97 -5.91
N ILE A 30 -12.69 -4.94 -5.31
CA ILE A 30 -11.74 -4.70 -4.22
C ILE A 30 -10.28 -4.83 -4.67
N ARG A 31 -10.03 -5.34 -5.89
CA ARG A 31 -8.68 -5.56 -6.44
C ARG A 31 -7.83 -4.29 -6.56
N ASN A 32 -8.47 -3.14 -6.69
CA ASN A 32 -7.81 -1.83 -6.84
C ASN A 32 -8.05 -0.92 -5.64
N VAL A 33 -8.40 -1.47 -4.48
CA VAL A 33 -8.58 -0.68 -3.25
C VAL A 33 -7.30 -0.76 -2.39
N PRO A 34 -6.73 0.37 -1.95
CA PRO A 34 -5.57 0.37 -1.05
C PRO A 34 -5.81 -0.49 0.19
N LEU A 35 -4.87 -1.38 0.49
CA LEU A 35 -4.92 -2.31 1.63
C LEU A 35 -3.65 -2.17 2.48
N LEU A 36 -3.83 -1.90 3.77
CA LEU A 36 -2.75 -1.83 4.76
C LEU A 36 -2.97 -2.88 5.84
N VAL A 37 -1.95 -3.69 6.15
CA VAL A 37 -2.00 -4.65 7.25
C VAL A 37 -1.31 -4.08 8.47
N VAL A 38 -1.91 -4.27 9.65
CA VAL A 38 -1.44 -3.67 10.90
C VAL A 38 -1.35 -4.70 12.01
N GLY A 39 -0.15 -4.89 12.55
CA GLY A 39 0.06 -5.61 13.81
C GLY A 39 -0.11 -4.65 14.99
N ASN A 40 -1.19 -4.79 15.76
CA ASN A 40 -1.47 -3.97 16.93
C ASN A 40 -1.03 -4.67 18.22
N LYS A 41 -1.00 -3.91 19.32
CA LYS A 41 -0.58 -4.35 20.66
C LYS A 41 0.90 -4.71 20.76
N GLN A 42 1.75 -3.97 20.05
CA GLN A 42 3.20 -4.10 20.14
C GLN A 42 3.70 -4.06 21.60
N ASP A 43 3.02 -3.30 22.46
CA ASP A 43 3.34 -3.16 23.87
C ASP A 43 3.26 -4.46 24.68
N LEU A 44 2.53 -5.48 24.17
CA LEU A 44 2.45 -6.79 24.80
C LEU A 44 3.60 -7.72 24.41
N LEU A 45 4.36 -7.38 23.36
CA LEU A 45 5.53 -8.15 22.94
C LEU A 45 6.76 -7.70 23.74
N SER A 46 7.39 -8.64 24.45
CA SER A 46 8.57 -8.38 25.28
C SER A 46 9.84 -8.20 24.45
N SER A 47 10.09 -7.03 23.86
CA SER A 47 11.36 -6.60 23.19
C SER A 47 12.02 -7.52 22.14
N TYR A 48 11.51 -8.73 21.90
CA TYR A 48 12.03 -9.68 20.92
C TYR A 48 11.57 -9.29 19.52
N PRO A 49 12.35 -9.63 18.48
CA PRO A 49 12.06 -9.18 17.13
C PRO A 49 10.71 -9.73 16.68
N THR A 50 9.88 -8.80 16.20
CA THR A 50 8.72 -9.03 15.35
C THR A 50 8.92 -10.24 14.45
N ASP A 51 7.89 -11.09 14.35
CA ASP A 51 7.88 -12.23 13.43
C ASP A 51 8.06 -11.75 11.98
N THR A 52 9.30 -11.81 11.51
CA THR A 52 9.68 -11.37 10.16
C THR A 52 8.97 -12.18 9.08
N ASN A 53 8.42 -13.35 9.39
CA ASN A 53 7.66 -14.16 8.44
C ASN A 53 6.36 -13.48 8.02
N ILE A 54 5.60 -12.94 8.99
CA ILE A 54 4.34 -12.23 8.71
C ILE A 54 4.63 -10.98 7.87
N GLN A 55 5.65 -10.20 8.26
CA GLN A 55 6.04 -9.01 7.51
C GLN A 55 6.45 -9.36 6.07
N ASN A 56 7.25 -10.41 5.87
CA ASN A 56 7.67 -10.87 4.56
C ASN A 56 6.48 -11.39 3.73
N LEU A 57 5.55 -12.11 4.35
CA LEU A 57 4.35 -12.60 3.69
C LEU A 57 3.52 -11.43 3.14
N VAL A 58 3.21 -10.46 4.00
CA VAL A 58 2.40 -9.28 3.62
C VAL A 58 3.11 -8.45 2.54
N LYS A 59 4.38 -8.09 2.76
CA LYS A 59 5.09 -7.20 1.84
C LYS A 59 5.43 -7.87 0.50
N LYS A 60 5.90 -9.13 0.51
CA LYS A 60 6.38 -9.81 -0.70
C LYS A 60 5.27 -10.52 -1.46
N HIS A 61 4.37 -11.22 -0.75
CA HIS A 61 3.34 -12.04 -1.39
C HIS A 61 2.05 -11.26 -1.60
N TRP A 62 1.59 -10.50 -0.60
CA TRP A 62 0.35 -9.73 -0.74
C TRP A 62 0.57 -8.38 -1.42
N LYS A 63 1.82 -7.89 -1.43
CA LYS A 63 2.19 -6.57 -1.97
C LYS A 63 1.42 -5.43 -1.29
N CYS A 64 1.20 -5.58 0.02
CA CYS A 64 0.51 -4.59 0.85
C CYS A 64 1.47 -3.92 1.82
N GLY A 65 1.11 -2.73 2.28
CA GLY A 65 1.83 -2.07 3.37
C GLY A 65 1.70 -2.88 4.67
N TYR A 66 2.68 -2.69 5.57
CA TYR A 66 2.70 -3.37 6.86
C TYR A 66 3.26 -2.44 7.94
N VAL A 67 2.45 -2.18 8.97
CA VAL A 67 2.80 -1.34 10.11
C VAL A 67 2.55 -2.07 11.41
N GLU A 68 3.42 -1.85 12.38
CA GLU A 68 3.19 -2.29 13.75
C GLU A 68 2.91 -1.08 14.62
N CYS A 69 1.92 -1.19 15.49
CA CYS A 69 1.51 -0.10 16.34
C CYS A 69 1.13 -0.59 17.73
N SER A 70 1.08 0.35 18.67
CA SER A 70 0.39 0.18 19.93
C SER A 70 -0.60 1.32 20.05
N ALA A 71 -1.90 0.99 19.93
CA ALA A 71 -2.95 1.96 20.16
C ALA A 71 -2.92 2.51 21.61
N SER A 72 -2.65 1.64 22.59
CA SER A 72 -2.59 1.99 24.01
C SER A 72 -1.54 3.06 24.32
N TYR A 73 -0.40 3.02 23.65
CA TYR A 73 0.70 3.96 23.83
C TYR A 73 0.76 5.03 22.73
N ASN A 74 -0.25 5.11 21.86
CA ASN A 74 -0.25 5.95 20.66
C ASN A 74 1.04 5.79 19.81
N TRP A 75 1.67 4.62 19.86
CA TRP A 75 2.93 4.35 19.19
C TRP A 75 2.65 3.99 17.73
N ARG A 76 3.22 4.77 16.80
CA ARG A 76 3.10 4.62 15.34
C ARG A 76 1.68 4.71 14.76
N VAL A 77 0.68 5.08 15.55
CA VAL A 77 -0.69 5.30 15.05
C VAL A 77 -0.73 6.38 13.96
N VAL A 78 -0.01 7.50 14.16
CA VAL A 78 0.08 8.55 13.13
C VAL A 78 0.84 8.08 11.89
N ALA A 79 1.89 7.28 12.07
CA ALA A 79 2.68 6.73 10.96
C ALA A 79 1.85 5.77 10.09
N LEU A 80 0.98 4.96 10.72
CA LEU A 80 0.02 4.07 10.06
C LEU A 80 -0.89 4.86 9.11
N PHE A 81 -1.51 5.94 9.58
CA PHE A 81 -2.40 6.74 8.71
C PHE A 81 -1.64 7.47 7.61
N LYS A 82 -0.42 7.94 7.87
CA LYS A 82 0.46 8.51 6.82
C LYS A 82 0.78 7.50 5.73
N GLU A 83 1.11 6.25 6.11
CA GLU A 83 1.39 5.18 5.14
C GLU A 83 0.15 4.83 4.31
N LEU A 84 -1.04 4.80 4.93
CA LEU A 84 -2.29 4.58 4.21
C LEU A 84 -2.54 5.68 3.18
N MET A 85 -2.40 6.95 3.58
CA MET A 85 -2.59 8.10 2.69
C MET A 85 -1.63 8.06 1.50
N ASN A 86 -0.34 7.80 1.75
CA ASN A 86 0.65 7.66 0.68
C ASN A 86 0.30 6.52 -0.30
N THR A 87 -0.30 5.44 0.21
CA THR A 87 -0.75 4.32 -0.63
C THR A 87 -1.96 4.72 -1.49
N VAL A 88 -2.91 5.46 -0.92
CA VAL A 88 -4.07 6.01 -1.65
C VAL A 88 -3.60 6.97 -2.75
N ASP A 89 -2.68 7.88 -2.44
CA ASP A 89 -2.16 8.88 -3.37
C ASP A 89 -1.40 8.22 -4.53
N SER A 90 -0.57 7.21 -4.24
CA SER A 90 0.16 6.48 -5.30
C SER A 90 -0.79 5.70 -6.22
N MET A 91 -1.88 5.13 -5.71
CA MET A 91 -2.89 4.45 -6.54
C MET A 91 -3.71 5.43 -7.38
N SER A 92 -4.01 6.63 -6.86
CA SER A 92 -4.70 7.68 -7.63
C SER A 92 -3.88 8.11 -8.86
N THR A 93 -2.55 8.14 -8.73
CA THR A 93 -1.64 8.44 -9.85
C THR A 93 -1.58 7.30 -10.87
N GLN A 94 -1.82 6.05 -10.44
CA GLN A 94 -1.81 4.87 -11.31
C GLN A 94 -3.08 4.73 -12.15
N GLY A 95 -4.22 5.22 -11.67
CA GLY A 95 -5.48 5.30 -12.44
C GLY A 95 -5.42 6.22 -13.67
N TYR A 96 -4.45 7.16 -13.72
CA TYR A 96 -4.18 7.98 -14.90
C TYR A 96 -3.25 7.30 -15.92
N LYS A 97 -2.53 6.22 -15.56
CA LYS A 97 -1.57 5.55 -16.45
C LYS A 97 -2.17 4.45 -17.32
N GLU A 98 -3.37 3.95 -17.00
CA GLU A 98 -4.05 2.94 -17.84
C GLU A 98 -5.02 3.53 -18.87
N VAL A 99 -5.38 4.82 -18.75
CA VAL A 99 -6.22 5.53 -19.76
C VAL A 99 -5.40 6.41 -20.70
N CYS A 100 -4.15 6.75 -20.35
CA CYS A 100 -3.20 7.32 -21.28
C CYS A 100 -1.98 6.41 -21.41
N SER A 101 -2.03 5.50 -22.39
CA SER A 101 -0.82 5.18 -23.16
C SER A 101 -0.05 6.48 -23.41
N PRO A 102 1.25 6.57 -23.09
CA PRO A 102 2.01 7.78 -23.36
C PRO A 102 2.22 7.89 -24.88
N MET A 103 1.27 8.52 -25.57
CA MET A 103 1.52 9.09 -26.90
C MET A 103 2.22 10.46 -26.77
N ILE A 104 3.07 10.63 -25.77
CA ILE A 104 3.86 11.85 -25.52
C ILE A 104 5.27 11.43 -25.14
N ASN A 105 6.02 10.91 -26.12
CA ASN A 105 7.48 10.83 -26.07
C ASN A 105 8.13 11.39 -27.35
N ASN A 106 7.42 12.22 -28.14
CA ASN A 106 7.94 12.79 -29.38
C ASN A 106 7.58 14.28 -29.59
N ILE A 107 7.32 15.04 -28.53
CA ILE A 107 7.05 16.50 -28.66
C ILE A 107 8.32 17.34 -28.51
N HIS A 108 9.38 16.83 -27.87
CA HIS A 108 10.63 17.58 -27.75
C HIS A 108 11.47 17.57 -29.04
N ASP A 109 11.38 16.52 -29.88
CA ASP A 109 12.07 16.45 -31.19
C ASP A 109 11.28 17.08 -32.36
N ALA A 110 10.03 17.48 -32.13
CA ALA A 110 9.18 18.08 -33.17
C ALA A 110 9.27 19.61 -33.23
N LEU A 111 9.85 20.27 -32.22
CA LEU A 111 9.89 21.73 -32.15
C LEU A 111 11.15 22.36 -32.78
N ASP A 112 12.14 21.55 -33.17
CA ASP A 112 13.35 22.04 -33.86
C ASP A 112 13.29 22.02 -35.39
N ARG A 113 12.18 21.55 -35.99
CA ARG A 113 12.03 21.48 -37.46
C ARG A 113 11.31 22.67 -38.10
N ASN A 114 10.86 23.66 -37.32
CA ASN A 114 10.14 24.84 -37.83
C ASN A 114 10.88 26.16 -37.60
N LYS A 115 12.18 26.22 -37.91
CA LYS A 115 12.83 27.50 -38.21
C LYS A 115 12.44 27.92 -39.64
N CYS A 116 11.29 28.55 -39.79
CA CYS A 116 11.02 29.36 -40.98
C CYS A 116 12.00 30.53 -40.98
N ALA A 117 12.98 30.51 -41.88
CA ALA A 117 13.73 31.70 -42.26
C ALA A 117 12.81 32.56 -43.12
N ILE A 118 12.46 33.75 -42.62
CA ILE A 118 11.86 34.80 -43.45
C ILE A 118 13.02 35.48 -44.17
N LEU A 119 13.01 35.39 -45.50
CA LEU A 119 13.83 36.18 -46.42
C LEU A 119 13.41 37.65 -46.38
#